data_AF-A0A8B8BQT8-F1
#
_entry.id   AF-A0A8B8BQT8-F1
#
_cell.length_a   1.000
_cell.length_b   1.000
_cell.length_c   1.000
_cell.angle_alpha   90.00
_cell.angle_beta   90.00
_cell.angle_gamma   90.00
#
_symmetry.space_group_name_H-M   'P 1'
#
loop_
_entity.id
_entity.type
_entity.pdbx_description
1 polymer ?
#
loop_
_entity_poly.entity_id
_entity_poly.type
_entity_poly.pdbx_seq_one_letter_code
_entity_poly.pdbx_strand_id
1 'polypeptide(L)'
;MSIRLRNRAKAKLPQTKLRRLILKQERVTMKGACEATEGSTYQSEIGMTDTQDIDKIPDPVQKPTFSAVKNLEPHYVVIDLETTGLITRHKMPHITQVACVDTIHKSEFSAYVIPQIPIDAGAEIVFDGSKLKVKGQEVNALTIRDALTKFLEYLEKMNNIVLVAHNGRVFDFLVLSYAINKCGLDQEFVKVVKAFVDSLTVMKARHPKLPSYKQENLAEHFSLPTYNAYNAVDDVIALDNILAAANCNDAEVMKHSYSSDCHFKQELFTAAKGRNVRSYDTVIAKGIMKMCFAENIAGSGLALGHLKTIFDRNGEDELMCVFT
;
A
#
# COMPACT_ATOMS: atom_id res chain seq x y z
N MET A 1 9.11 -7.32 -28.70
CA MET A 1 9.25 -6.07 -29.51
C MET A 1 10.47 -5.26 -29.05
N SER A 2 11.27 -4.63 -29.95
CA SER A 2 12.48 -3.89 -29.50
C SER A 2 12.14 -2.66 -28.64
N ILE A 3 13.02 -2.28 -27.70
CA ILE A 3 12.81 -1.14 -26.78
C ILE A 3 12.46 0.15 -27.54
N ARG A 4 13.11 0.38 -28.70
CA ARG A 4 12.86 1.56 -29.56
C ARG A 4 11.45 1.58 -30.14
N LEU A 5 10.91 0.41 -30.52
CA LEU A 5 9.55 0.29 -31.05
C LEU A 5 8.50 0.55 -29.96
N ARG A 6 8.75 0.08 -28.72
CA ARG A 6 7.87 0.35 -27.56
C ARG A 6 7.82 1.84 -27.22
N ASN A 7 8.98 2.51 -27.19
CA ASN A 7 9.04 3.95 -26.91
C ASN A 7 8.33 4.79 -27.98
N ARG A 8 8.44 4.40 -29.26
CA ARG A 8 7.68 5.04 -30.35
C ARG A 8 6.17 4.83 -30.25
N ALA A 9 5.72 3.64 -29.80
CA ALA A 9 4.30 3.38 -29.60
C ALA A 9 3.74 4.18 -28.40
N LYS A 10 4.49 4.28 -27.29
CA LYS A 10 4.10 5.10 -26.13
C LYS A 10 3.99 6.59 -26.45
N ALA A 11 4.83 7.12 -27.34
CA ALA A 11 4.77 8.51 -27.77
C ALA A 11 3.52 8.88 -28.59
N LYS A 12 2.75 7.90 -29.07
CA LYS A 12 1.49 8.11 -29.81
C LYS A 12 0.24 7.99 -28.93
N LEU A 13 0.39 7.66 -27.65
CA LEU A 13 -0.74 7.53 -26.73
C LEU A 13 -1.27 8.90 -26.29
N PRO A 14 -2.57 9.00 -25.94
CA PRO A 14 -3.10 10.19 -25.27
C PRO A 14 -2.27 10.52 -24.02
N GLN A 15 -2.08 11.81 -23.75
CA GLN A 15 -1.24 12.29 -22.64
C GLN A 15 -1.66 11.71 -21.28
N THR A 16 -2.97 11.53 -21.07
CA THR A 16 -3.53 10.96 -19.85
C THR A 16 -3.12 9.49 -19.64
N LYS A 17 -3.19 8.69 -20.70
CA LYS A 17 -2.75 7.29 -20.70
C LYS A 17 -1.24 7.18 -20.48
N LEU A 18 -0.46 8.07 -21.08
CA LEU A 18 0.98 8.13 -20.85
C LEU A 18 1.30 8.46 -19.39
N ARG A 19 0.60 9.44 -18.79
CA ARG A 19 0.75 9.79 -17.37
C ARG A 19 0.40 8.62 -16.46
N ARG A 20 -0.69 7.91 -16.72
CA ARG A 20 -1.09 6.72 -15.95
C ARG A 20 0.00 5.64 -15.96
N LEU A 21 0.56 5.35 -17.14
CA LEU A 21 1.67 4.39 -17.27
C LEU A 21 2.94 4.87 -16.54
N ILE A 22 3.23 6.17 -16.54
CA ILE A 22 4.33 6.75 -15.77
C ILE A 22 4.08 6.59 -14.27
N LEU A 23 2.89 6.92 -13.76
CA LEU A 23 2.56 6.76 -12.35
C LEU A 23 2.66 5.30 -11.91
N LYS A 24 2.12 4.36 -12.70
CA LYS A 24 2.29 2.92 -12.45
C LYS A 24 3.75 2.50 -12.47
N GLN A 25 4.57 3.11 -13.34
CA GLN A 25 6.01 2.88 -13.35
C GLN A 25 6.69 3.39 -12.07
N GLU A 26 6.32 4.59 -11.64
CA GLU A 26 6.89 5.25 -10.47
C GLU A 26 6.54 4.48 -9.18
N ARG A 27 5.31 3.93 -9.08
CA ARG A 27 4.90 3.00 -8.01
C ARG A 27 5.85 1.80 -7.89
N VAL A 28 6.33 1.25 -9.02
CA VAL A 28 7.28 0.12 -9.02
C VAL A 28 8.67 0.55 -8.50
N THR A 29 9.10 1.77 -8.81
CA THR A 29 10.40 2.29 -8.34
C THR A 29 10.40 2.78 -6.90
N MET A 30 9.23 3.04 -6.30
CA MET A 30 9.10 3.32 -4.86
C MET A 30 9.67 2.20 -3.98
N LYS A 31 9.77 0.98 -4.53
CA LYS A 31 10.44 -0.15 -3.90
C LYS A 31 11.90 0.15 -3.49
N GLY A 32 12.66 0.88 -4.32
CA GLY A 32 14.04 1.27 -4.01
C GLY A 32 14.15 2.31 -2.89
N ALA A 33 13.13 3.14 -2.72
CA ALA A 33 13.03 4.06 -1.59
C ALA A 33 12.65 3.29 -0.33
N CYS A 34 11.60 2.47 -0.33
CA CYS A 34 11.13 1.72 0.86
C CYS A 34 12.10 0.61 1.33
N GLU A 35 12.81 -0.10 0.43
CA GLU A 35 13.81 -1.11 0.82
C GLU A 35 15.12 -0.48 1.32
N ALA A 36 15.49 0.70 0.81
CA ALA A 36 16.59 1.51 1.38
C ALA A 36 16.17 2.27 2.66
N THR A 37 14.87 2.29 2.97
CA THR A 37 14.28 2.98 4.12
C THR A 37 13.31 2.08 4.90
N GLU A 38 13.74 0.85 5.23
CA GLU A 38 13.17 0.15 6.41
C GLU A 38 13.30 1.00 7.71
N GLY A 39 14.03 2.11 7.63
CA GLY A 39 14.12 3.18 8.61
C GLY A 39 12.89 4.09 8.76
N SER A 40 12.21 4.56 7.70
CA SER A 40 11.41 5.79 7.84
C SER A 40 10.39 6.13 6.73
N THR A 41 9.58 5.17 6.25
CA THR A 41 8.62 5.50 5.19
C THR A 41 7.24 4.85 5.38
N TYR A 42 6.43 5.41 6.28
CA TYR A 42 4.99 5.64 6.09
C TYR A 42 4.57 6.79 7.03
N GLN A 43 4.24 7.96 6.48
CA GLN A 43 3.67 9.06 7.25
C GLN A 43 2.16 9.00 7.12
N SER A 44 1.52 8.39 8.10
CA SER A 44 0.09 8.53 8.26
C SER A 44 -0.16 9.83 9.03
N GLU A 45 -1.03 10.70 8.53
CA GLU A 45 -1.59 11.83 9.30
C GLU A 45 -2.58 11.29 10.37
N ILE A 46 -2.27 10.17 11.03
CA ILE A 46 -3.04 9.64 12.13
C ILE A 46 -2.66 10.46 13.36
N GLY A 47 -3.49 11.46 13.65
CA GLY A 47 -3.57 12.17 14.92
C GLY A 47 -2.49 13.22 15.14
N MET A 48 -2.77 14.47 14.74
CA MET A 48 -2.05 15.66 15.25
C MET A 48 -2.52 16.08 16.65
N THR A 49 -3.12 15.18 17.44
CA THR A 49 -3.71 15.53 18.75
C THR A 49 -3.29 14.63 19.91
N ASP A 50 -2.37 13.68 19.73
CA ASP A 50 -1.88 12.89 20.86
C ASP A 50 -0.61 13.53 21.40
N THR A 51 -0.76 14.38 22.43
CA THR A 51 0.34 14.63 23.36
C THR A 51 0.79 13.27 23.89
N GLN A 52 2.00 12.82 23.53
CA GLN A 52 2.56 11.59 24.08
C GLN A 52 2.58 11.72 25.61
N ASP A 53 1.96 10.78 26.30
CA ASP A 53 2.02 10.67 27.75
C ASP A 53 3.43 10.23 28.14
N ILE A 54 4.30 11.21 28.40
CA ILE A 54 5.70 11.02 28.76
C ILE A 54 5.90 10.55 30.21
N ASP A 55 4.82 10.51 31.01
CA ASP A 55 4.90 10.09 32.41
C ASP A 55 4.93 8.57 32.55
N LYS A 56 4.43 7.83 31.55
CA LYS A 56 4.46 6.37 31.51
C LYS A 56 5.40 5.85 30.41
N ILE A 57 6.45 5.15 30.82
CA ILE A 57 7.34 4.46 29.88
C ILE A 57 6.54 3.29 29.26
N PRO A 58 6.40 3.23 27.93
CA PRO A 58 5.66 2.15 27.27
C PRO A 58 6.47 0.84 27.32
N ASP A 59 5.76 -0.30 27.36
CA ASP A 59 6.38 -1.60 27.18
C ASP A 59 7.05 -1.69 25.79
N PRO A 60 8.14 -2.49 25.65
CA PRO A 60 8.80 -2.70 24.37
C PRO A 60 7.81 -3.16 23.31
N VAL A 61 7.67 -2.38 22.23
CA VAL A 61 6.77 -2.73 21.14
C VAL A 61 7.44 -3.78 20.26
N GLN A 62 6.86 -4.98 20.19
CA GLN A 62 7.37 -6.02 19.31
C GLN A 62 7.04 -5.69 17.84
N LYS A 63 8.06 -5.60 17.00
CA LYS A 63 7.89 -5.43 15.54
C LYS A 63 7.10 -6.62 14.98
N PRO A 64 5.99 -6.37 14.25
CA PRO A 64 5.25 -7.44 13.59
C PRO A 64 6.11 -8.20 12.57
N THR A 65 5.95 -9.52 12.53
CA THR A 65 6.67 -10.37 11.58
C THR A 65 5.72 -10.87 10.51
N PHE A 66 6.02 -10.58 9.25
CA PHE A 66 5.28 -11.14 8.13
C PHE A 66 5.59 -12.63 7.97
N SER A 67 4.54 -13.44 7.98
CA SER A 67 4.63 -14.87 7.70
C SER A 67 3.52 -15.30 6.76
N ALA A 68 3.80 -16.34 5.97
CA ALA A 68 2.82 -16.92 5.06
C ALA A 68 1.63 -17.48 5.85
N VAL A 69 0.42 -17.16 5.40
CA VAL A 69 -0.81 -17.71 5.97
C VAL A 69 -0.91 -19.19 5.58
N LYS A 70 -1.10 -20.06 6.57
CA LYS A 70 -1.20 -21.51 6.41
C LYS A 70 -2.65 -21.98 6.60
N ASN A 71 -2.98 -23.14 6.06
CA ASN A 71 -4.27 -23.82 6.26
C ASN A 71 -5.48 -22.96 5.88
N LEU A 72 -5.36 -22.17 4.81
CA LEU A 72 -6.44 -21.37 4.25
C LEU A 72 -6.71 -21.89 2.83
N GLU A 73 -7.96 -22.22 2.53
CA GLU A 73 -8.43 -22.40 1.16
C GLU A 73 -8.76 -21.02 0.60
N PRO A 74 -7.91 -20.45 -0.27
CA PRO A 74 -7.97 -19.03 -0.58
C PRO A 74 -9.02 -18.74 -1.65
N HIS A 75 -9.78 -17.67 -1.45
CA HIS A 75 -10.59 -17.05 -2.50
C HIS A 75 -9.89 -15.77 -2.94
N TYR A 76 -9.24 -15.78 -4.10
CA TYR A 76 -8.53 -14.60 -4.58
C TYR A 76 -9.48 -13.55 -5.15
N VAL A 77 -9.24 -12.31 -4.75
CA VAL A 77 -9.87 -11.14 -5.35
C VAL A 77 -8.76 -10.19 -5.76
N VAL A 78 -8.65 -9.93 -7.06
CA VAL A 78 -7.62 -9.06 -7.62
C VAL A 78 -8.10 -7.61 -7.53
N ILE A 79 -7.26 -6.70 -7.02
CA ILE A 79 -7.60 -5.29 -6.76
C ILE A 79 -6.58 -4.33 -7.39
N ASP A 80 -7.06 -3.18 -7.89
CA ASP A 80 -6.26 -2.03 -8.34
C ASP A 80 -6.95 -0.75 -7.86
N LEU A 81 -6.16 0.26 -7.49
CA LEU A 81 -6.66 1.57 -7.08
C LEU A 81 -6.23 2.67 -8.06
N GLU A 82 -7.21 3.47 -8.48
CA GLU A 82 -6.93 4.84 -8.94
C GLU A 82 -6.88 5.78 -7.75
N THR A 83 -5.93 6.71 -7.80
CA THR A 83 -5.63 7.60 -6.70
C THR A 83 -5.32 9.00 -7.21
N THR A 84 -5.40 9.99 -6.32
CA THR A 84 -5.12 11.39 -6.66
C THR A 84 -3.65 11.66 -7.02
N GLY A 85 -2.74 10.74 -6.75
CA GLY A 85 -1.30 10.88 -6.96
C GLY A 85 -0.51 9.72 -6.34
N LEU A 86 0.79 9.92 -6.12
CA LEU A 86 1.64 8.94 -5.45
C LEU A 86 1.68 9.16 -3.93
N ILE A 87 2.09 8.12 -3.19
CA ILE A 87 2.46 8.27 -1.78
C ILE A 87 3.73 9.13 -1.74
N THR A 88 3.68 10.22 -0.98
CA THR A 88 4.84 11.08 -0.74
C THR A 88 5.12 11.15 0.74
N ARG A 89 6.28 11.73 1.12
CA ARG A 89 6.65 11.86 2.53
C ARG A 89 5.51 12.47 3.34
N HIS A 90 4.84 13.52 2.86
CA HIS A 90 3.90 14.29 3.68
C HIS A 90 2.43 14.06 3.35
N LYS A 91 2.11 13.17 2.41
CA LYS A 91 0.77 13.10 1.85
C LYS A 91 0.44 11.70 1.37
N MET A 92 -0.61 11.13 1.94
CA MET A 92 -1.27 9.95 1.40
C MET A 92 -2.26 10.39 0.30
N PRO A 93 -2.21 9.82 -0.91
CA PRO A 93 -3.19 10.13 -1.94
C PRO A 93 -4.57 9.58 -1.56
N HIS A 94 -5.63 10.22 -2.03
CA HIS A 94 -6.99 9.72 -1.84
C HIS A 94 -7.31 8.72 -2.95
N ILE A 95 -8.11 7.71 -2.64
CA ILE A 95 -8.68 6.80 -3.63
C ILE A 95 -9.70 7.59 -4.47
N THR A 96 -9.61 7.47 -5.79
CA THR A 96 -10.58 8.02 -6.75
C THR A 96 -11.38 6.93 -7.46
N GLN A 97 -10.86 5.69 -7.47
CA GLN A 97 -11.59 4.50 -7.89
C GLN A 97 -11.04 3.28 -7.17
N VAL A 98 -11.92 2.45 -6.64
CA VAL A 98 -11.61 1.07 -6.26
C VAL A 98 -12.19 0.14 -7.32
N ALA A 99 -11.39 -0.81 -7.79
CA ALA A 99 -11.85 -1.85 -8.69
C ALA A 99 -11.31 -3.20 -8.24
N CYS A 100 -12.13 -4.25 -8.32
CA CYS A 100 -11.68 -5.61 -8.13
C CYS A 100 -12.42 -6.62 -9.00
N VAL A 101 -11.79 -7.79 -9.20
CA VAL A 101 -12.40 -8.94 -9.86
C VAL A 101 -12.23 -10.20 -9.01
N ASP A 102 -13.30 -10.96 -8.88
CA ASP A 102 -13.30 -12.31 -8.32
C ASP A 102 -12.66 -13.28 -9.32
N THR A 103 -11.60 -13.97 -8.93
CA THR A 103 -10.89 -14.89 -9.85
C THR A 103 -11.67 -16.16 -10.17
N ILE A 104 -12.67 -16.53 -9.35
CA ILE A 104 -13.49 -17.75 -9.50
C ILE A 104 -14.73 -17.44 -10.36
N HIS A 105 -15.61 -16.56 -9.87
CA HIS A 105 -16.88 -16.28 -10.55
C HIS A 105 -16.76 -15.20 -11.64
N LYS A 106 -15.59 -14.56 -11.76
CA LYS A 106 -15.32 -13.47 -12.72
C LYS A 106 -16.28 -12.29 -12.56
N SER A 107 -16.86 -12.11 -11.37
CA SER A 107 -17.65 -10.93 -11.05
C SER A 107 -16.75 -9.75 -10.72
N GLU A 108 -17.19 -8.57 -11.10
CA GLU A 108 -16.45 -7.32 -10.93
C GLU A 108 -17.15 -6.43 -9.91
N PHE A 109 -16.36 -5.67 -9.17
CA PHE A 109 -16.84 -4.53 -8.39
C PHE A 109 -16.03 -3.31 -8.76
N SER A 110 -16.69 -2.18 -8.96
CA SER A 110 -16.02 -0.89 -9.07
C SER A 110 -16.86 0.24 -8.50
N ALA A 111 -16.19 1.15 -7.79
CA ALA A 111 -16.80 2.37 -7.29
C ALA A 111 -15.84 3.54 -7.48
N TYR A 112 -16.36 4.63 -8.04
CA TYR A 112 -15.67 5.92 -8.04
C TYR A 112 -15.85 6.62 -6.69
N VAL A 113 -14.83 7.37 -6.29
CA VAL A 113 -14.77 8.01 -4.97
C VAL A 113 -14.47 9.49 -5.12
N ILE A 114 -15.19 10.32 -4.37
CA ILE A 114 -14.99 11.76 -4.31
C ILE A 114 -13.71 12.03 -3.48
N PRO A 115 -12.62 12.56 -4.08
CA PRO A 115 -11.44 12.92 -3.33
C PRO A 115 -11.67 14.21 -2.53
N GLN A 116 -10.97 14.37 -1.40
CA GLN A 116 -10.99 15.61 -0.61
C GLN A 116 -9.71 16.41 -0.76
N ILE A 117 -8.79 15.95 -1.61
CA ILE A 117 -7.56 16.64 -1.97
C ILE A 117 -7.50 16.77 -3.50
N PRO A 118 -6.74 17.75 -4.03
CA PRO A 118 -6.57 17.89 -5.47
C PRO A 118 -5.96 16.63 -6.11
N ILE A 119 -6.47 16.29 -7.29
CA ILE A 119 -5.91 15.28 -8.18
C ILE A 119 -4.75 15.90 -8.95
N ASP A 120 -3.62 15.19 -9.04
CA ASP A 120 -2.48 15.60 -9.84
C ASP A 120 -2.87 15.84 -11.31
N ALA A 121 -2.29 16.87 -11.92
CA ALA A 121 -2.60 17.25 -13.29
C ALA A 121 -2.34 16.11 -14.30
N GLY A 122 -3.23 16.01 -15.30
CA GLY A 122 -3.11 15.03 -16.40
C GLY A 122 -3.68 13.64 -16.09
N ALA A 123 -4.39 13.48 -14.97
CA ALA A 123 -5.16 12.27 -14.67
C ALA A 123 -6.38 12.11 -15.60
N GLU A 124 -6.80 10.87 -15.87
CA GLU A 124 -8.05 10.58 -16.61
C GLU A 124 -9.30 10.86 -15.79
N ILE A 125 -9.17 10.75 -14.47
CA ILE A 125 -10.17 11.11 -13.49
C ILE A 125 -9.91 12.56 -13.05
N VAL A 126 -10.92 13.40 -13.16
CA VAL A 126 -10.87 14.81 -12.78
C VAL A 126 -12.03 15.12 -11.85
N PHE A 127 -11.78 15.95 -10.83
CA PHE A 127 -12.81 16.45 -9.92
C PHE A 127 -12.84 17.97 -9.98
N ASP A 128 -14.00 18.56 -10.28
CA ASP A 128 -14.17 20.02 -10.40
C ASP A 128 -14.69 20.68 -9.11
N GLY A 129 -14.72 19.94 -8.00
CA GLY A 129 -15.28 20.40 -6.72
C GLY A 129 -16.76 20.03 -6.53
N SER A 130 -17.46 19.66 -7.61
CA SER A 130 -18.86 19.22 -7.56
C SER A 130 -19.08 17.84 -8.16
N LYS A 131 -18.41 17.54 -9.27
CA LYS A 131 -18.61 16.31 -10.03
C LYS A 131 -17.30 15.65 -10.38
N LEU A 132 -17.30 14.32 -10.32
CA LEU A 132 -16.20 13.50 -10.81
C LEU A 132 -16.45 13.19 -12.29
N LYS A 133 -15.42 13.39 -13.12
CA LYS A 133 -15.45 13.09 -14.54
C LYS A 133 -14.34 12.11 -14.88
N VAL A 134 -14.66 11.13 -15.73
CA VAL A 134 -13.69 10.18 -16.27
C VAL A 134 -13.72 10.34 -17.78
N LYS A 135 -12.58 10.71 -18.36
CA LYS A 135 -12.47 11.01 -19.81
C LYS A 135 -13.51 12.03 -20.29
N GLY A 136 -13.80 13.02 -19.45
CA GLY A 136 -14.76 14.10 -19.73
C GLY A 136 -16.23 13.75 -19.50
N GLN A 137 -16.56 12.50 -19.15
CA GLN A 137 -17.93 12.08 -18.83
C GLN A 137 -18.15 12.07 -17.32
N GLU A 138 -19.28 12.63 -16.87
CA GLU A 138 -19.66 12.61 -15.44
C GLU A 138 -19.93 11.17 -14.99
N VAL A 139 -19.41 10.80 -13.83
CA VAL A 139 -19.63 9.50 -13.21
C VAL A 139 -20.25 9.67 -11.83
N ASN A 140 -21.07 8.71 -11.42
CA ASN A 140 -21.55 8.66 -10.05
C ASN A 140 -20.40 8.28 -9.12
N ALA A 141 -20.10 9.12 -8.13
CA ALA A 141 -19.02 8.91 -7.19
C ALA A 141 -19.56 8.93 -5.75
N LEU A 142 -19.00 8.08 -4.91
CA LEU A 142 -19.40 7.90 -3.52
C LEU A 142 -18.44 8.63 -2.58
N THR A 143 -18.84 8.81 -1.32
CA THR A 143 -17.86 9.12 -0.28
C THR A 143 -16.92 7.93 -0.09
N ILE A 144 -15.71 8.17 0.43
CA ILE A 144 -14.76 7.07 0.68
C ILE A 144 -15.34 6.01 1.63
N ARG A 145 -16.08 6.43 2.67
CA ARG A 145 -16.71 5.49 3.61
C ARG A 145 -17.73 4.61 2.91
N ASP A 146 -18.64 5.20 2.13
CA ASP A 146 -19.68 4.44 1.41
C ASP A 146 -19.08 3.49 0.37
N ALA A 147 -18.02 3.91 -0.34
CA ALA A 147 -17.34 3.07 -1.30
C ALA A 147 -16.67 1.85 -0.63
N LEU A 148 -15.99 2.06 0.51
CA LEU A 148 -15.36 0.98 1.27
C LEU A 148 -16.38 0.06 1.93
N THR A 149 -17.50 0.60 2.43
CA THR A 149 -18.61 -0.23 2.95
C THR A 149 -19.17 -1.13 1.86
N LYS A 150 -19.49 -0.60 0.68
CA LYS A 150 -19.98 -1.42 -0.46
C LYS A 150 -18.94 -2.42 -0.96
N PHE A 151 -17.66 -2.07 -0.89
CA PHE A 151 -16.58 -2.99 -1.21
C PHE A 151 -16.55 -4.17 -0.23
N LEU A 152 -16.66 -3.90 1.08
CA LEU A 152 -16.74 -4.95 2.10
C LEU A 152 -18.00 -5.81 1.95
N GLU A 153 -19.17 -5.21 1.70
CA GLU A 153 -20.43 -5.94 1.42
C GLU A 153 -20.32 -6.85 0.18
N TYR A 154 -19.59 -6.40 -0.84
CA TYR A 154 -19.30 -7.24 -2.02
C TYR A 154 -18.41 -8.42 -1.62
N LEU A 155 -17.35 -8.15 -0.86
CA LEU A 155 -16.40 -9.15 -0.40
C LEU A 155 -17.06 -10.21 0.51
N GLU A 156 -17.90 -9.81 1.46
CA GLU A 156 -18.59 -10.69 2.43
C GLU A 156 -19.43 -11.81 1.82
N LYS A 157 -19.75 -11.72 0.52
CA LYS A 157 -20.42 -12.79 -0.23
C LYS A 157 -19.53 -14.01 -0.47
N MET A 158 -18.23 -13.87 -0.19
CA MET A 158 -17.17 -14.85 -0.38
C MET A 158 -16.49 -15.16 0.95
N ASN A 159 -15.88 -16.34 1.06
CA ASN A 159 -15.15 -16.76 2.26
C ASN A 159 -13.64 -16.76 2.00
N ASN A 160 -12.83 -16.65 3.06
CA ASN A 160 -11.38 -16.80 3.00
C ASN A 160 -10.69 -15.89 1.97
N ILE A 161 -11.12 -14.63 1.92
CA ILE A 161 -10.70 -13.69 0.90
C ILE A 161 -9.22 -13.37 1.04
N VAL A 162 -8.51 -13.47 -0.08
CA VAL A 162 -7.13 -13.07 -0.24
C VAL A 162 -7.07 -11.97 -1.30
N LEU A 163 -6.73 -10.75 -0.89
CA LEU A 163 -6.59 -9.64 -1.83
C LEU A 163 -5.24 -9.72 -2.55
N VAL A 164 -5.29 -9.67 -3.88
CA VAL A 164 -4.11 -9.74 -4.74
C VAL A 164 -3.95 -8.44 -5.50
N ALA A 165 -2.79 -7.80 -5.39
CA ALA A 165 -2.45 -6.62 -6.18
C ALA A 165 -1.06 -6.78 -6.79
N HIS A 166 -0.78 -6.04 -7.85
CA HIS A 166 0.54 -6.06 -8.48
C HIS A 166 1.43 -4.95 -7.92
N ASN A 167 2.49 -5.34 -7.21
CA ASN A 167 3.31 -4.41 -6.43
C ASN A 167 2.52 -3.71 -5.31
N GLY A 168 1.52 -4.41 -4.76
CA GLY A 168 0.57 -3.84 -3.79
C GLY A 168 1.19 -3.51 -2.42
N ARG A 169 2.24 -4.22 -2.01
CA ARG A 169 2.90 -4.01 -0.70
C ARG A 169 3.47 -2.61 -0.51
N VAL A 170 3.82 -1.92 -1.60
CA VAL A 170 4.42 -0.58 -1.58
C VAL A 170 3.44 0.51 -2.01
N PHE A 171 2.22 0.15 -2.44
CA PHE A 171 1.23 1.12 -2.87
C PHE A 171 -0.21 0.74 -2.49
N ASP A 172 -0.88 -0.12 -3.28
CA ASP A 172 -2.33 -0.31 -3.19
C ASP A 172 -2.79 -0.75 -1.80
N PHE A 173 -2.06 -1.68 -1.15
CA PHE A 173 -2.42 -2.16 0.17
C PHE A 173 -2.31 -1.08 1.25
N LEU A 174 -1.37 -0.14 1.11
CA LEU A 174 -1.14 0.95 2.07
C LEU A 174 -2.13 2.08 1.89
N VAL A 175 -2.49 2.39 0.65
CA VAL A 175 -3.54 3.39 0.36
C VAL A 175 -4.89 2.85 0.84
N LEU A 176 -5.17 1.57 0.57
CA LEU A 176 -6.40 0.91 1.01
C LEU A 176 -6.52 0.87 2.53
N SER A 177 -5.52 0.35 3.23
CA SER A 177 -5.51 0.26 4.70
C SER A 177 -5.59 1.62 5.37
N TYR A 178 -4.91 2.64 4.84
CA TYR A 178 -5.01 4.01 5.32
C TYR A 178 -6.45 4.53 5.22
N ALA A 179 -7.09 4.34 4.06
CA ALA A 179 -8.48 4.76 3.87
C ALA A 179 -9.45 3.98 4.78
N ILE A 180 -9.24 2.67 4.95
CA ILE A 180 -10.01 1.82 5.86
C ILE A 180 -9.88 2.30 7.31
N ASN A 181 -8.66 2.55 7.78
CA ASN A 181 -8.40 3.05 9.13
C ASN A 181 -9.03 4.44 9.36
N LYS A 182 -8.93 5.35 8.38
CA LYS A 182 -9.55 6.67 8.43
C LYS A 182 -11.08 6.63 8.47
N CYS A 183 -11.68 5.58 7.92
CA CYS A 183 -13.11 5.35 8.00
C CYS A 183 -13.54 4.56 9.25
N GLY A 184 -12.60 4.09 10.07
CA GLY A 184 -12.86 3.23 11.24
C GLY A 184 -13.44 1.87 10.85
N LEU A 185 -13.02 1.31 9.72
CA LEU A 185 -13.49 0.04 9.17
C LEU A 185 -12.47 -1.10 9.29
N ASP A 186 -11.39 -0.90 10.04
CA ASP A 186 -10.27 -1.85 10.15
C ASP A 186 -10.70 -3.18 10.78
N GLN A 187 -11.58 -3.15 11.78
CA GLN A 187 -12.09 -4.36 12.44
C GLN A 187 -12.99 -5.19 11.53
N GLU A 188 -13.87 -4.55 10.76
CA GLU A 188 -14.68 -5.19 9.74
C GLU A 188 -13.79 -5.76 8.64
N PHE A 189 -12.82 -4.98 8.17
CA PHE A 189 -11.92 -5.39 7.10
C PHE A 189 -11.13 -6.66 7.47
N VAL A 190 -10.52 -6.74 8.66
CA VAL A 190 -9.75 -7.94 9.05
C VAL A 190 -10.63 -9.18 9.27
N LYS A 191 -11.94 -9.00 9.54
CA LYS A 191 -12.89 -10.12 9.58
C LYS A 191 -13.17 -10.66 8.19
N VAL A 192 -13.30 -9.79 7.19
CA VAL A 192 -13.65 -10.13 5.81
C VAL A 192 -12.43 -10.62 5.01
N VAL A 193 -11.36 -9.83 5.00
CA VAL A 193 -10.12 -10.11 4.26
C VAL A 193 -9.12 -10.82 5.17
N LYS A 194 -8.72 -12.04 4.81
CA LYS A 194 -7.81 -12.85 5.62
C LYS A 194 -6.35 -12.57 5.33
N ALA A 195 -6.02 -12.31 4.06
CA ALA A 195 -4.64 -12.14 3.65
C ALA A 195 -4.48 -11.19 2.46
N PHE A 196 -3.25 -10.71 2.31
CA PHE A 196 -2.78 -9.98 1.14
C PHE A 196 -1.71 -10.79 0.42
N VAL A 197 -1.67 -10.69 -0.91
CA VAL A 197 -0.60 -11.24 -1.76
C VAL A 197 -0.14 -10.19 -2.76
N ASP A 198 1.17 -9.95 -2.79
CA ASP A 198 1.79 -9.15 -3.84
C ASP A 198 2.19 -10.05 -5.02
N SER A 199 1.42 -9.98 -6.11
CA SER A 199 1.66 -10.79 -7.29
C SER A 199 3.06 -10.57 -7.90
N LEU A 200 3.69 -9.41 -7.69
CA LEU A 200 5.05 -9.17 -8.18
C LEU A 200 6.04 -10.18 -7.60
N THR A 201 5.88 -10.54 -6.32
CA THR A 201 6.76 -11.52 -5.66
C THR A 201 6.49 -12.94 -6.14
N VAL A 202 5.22 -13.30 -6.35
CA VAL A 202 4.78 -14.57 -6.93
C VAL A 202 5.36 -14.74 -8.34
N MET A 203 5.20 -13.73 -9.21
CA MET A 203 5.69 -13.78 -10.59
C MET A 203 7.21 -13.88 -10.68
N LYS A 204 7.94 -13.19 -9.79
CA LYS A 204 9.40 -13.32 -9.70
C LYS A 204 9.86 -14.70 -9.28
N ALA A 205 9.13 -15.34 -8.36
CA ALA A 205 9.43 -16.70 -7.92
C ALA A 205 9.09 -17.74 -9.00
N ARG A 206 7.93 -17.61 -9.65
CA ARG A 206 7.43 -18.54 -10.66
C ARG A 206 8.19 -18.44 -11.99
N HIS A 207 8.43 -17.22 -12.46
CA HIS A 207 9.11 -16.94 -13.72
C HIS A 207 10.37 -16.10 -13.45
N PRO A 208 11.45 -16.70 -12.93
CA PRO A 208 12.66 -15.96 -12.61
C PRO A 208 13.35 -15.44 -13.88
N LYS A 209 14.09 -14.33 -13.74
CA LYS A 209 14.94 -13.73 -14.79
C LYS A 209 14.20 -13.16 -16.01
N LEU A 210 12.93 -12.80 -15.87
CA LEU A 210 12.27 -12.01 -16.91
C LEU A 210 12.91 -10.62 -17.02
N PRO A 211 13.01 -10.04 -18.23
CA PRO A 211 13.62 -8.72 -18.43
C PRO A 211 12.84 -7.61 -17.72
N SER A 212 11.56 -7.81 -17.44
CA SER A 212 10.73 -6.90 -16.68
C SER A 212 9.51 -7.60 -16.11
N TYR A 213 9.11 -7.20 -14.92
CA TYR A 213 7.90 -7.69 -14.24
C TYR A 213 6.78 -6.66 -14.16
N LYS A 214 6.86 -5.57 -14.93
CA LYS A 214 5.72 -4.65 -15.05
C LYS A 214 4.54 -5.41 -15.62
N GLN A 215 3.34 -5.14 -15.15
CA GLN A 215 2.12 -5.78 -15.63
C GLN A 215 1.99 -5.74 -17.17
N GLU A 216 2.31 -4.61 -17.82
CA GLU A 216 2.33 -4.46 -19.29
C GLU A 216 3.28 -5.45 -19.98
N ASN A 217 4.44 -5.71 -19.39
CA ASN A 217 5.43 -6.61 -19.93
C ASN A 217 5.11 -8.08 -19.61
N LEU A 218 4.44 -8.34 -18.49
CA LEU A 218 3.93 -9.67 -18.15
C LEU A 218 2.80 -10.07 -19.12
N ALA A 219 1.86 -9.16 -19.41
CA ALA A 219 0.83 -9.40 -20.42
C ALA A 219 1.44 -9.70 -21.80
N GLU A 220 2.43 -8.92 -22.25
CA GLU A 220 3.17 -9.20 -23.50
C GLU A 220 3.87 -10.56 -23.45
N HIS A 221 4.50 -10.91 -22.32
CA HIS A 221 5.22 -12.18 -22.15
C HIS A 221 4.30 -13.39 -22.32
N PHE A 222 3.10 -13.35 -21.73
CA PHE A 222 2.12 -14.42 -21.85
C PHE A 222 1.26 -14.34 -23.13
N SER A 223 1.63 -13.46 -24.08
CA SER A 223 0.88 -13.25 -25.33
C SER A 223 -0.61 -12.94 -25.11
N LEU A 224 -0.93 -12.27 -24.00
CA LEU A 224 -2.29 -11.85 -23.69
C LEU A 224 -2.67 -10.64 -24.56
N PRO A 225 -3.97 -10.45 -24.87
CA PRO A 225 -4.43 -9.30 -25.62
C PRO A 225 -3.88 -8.01 -25.02
N THR A 226 -3.49 -7.07 -25.89
CA THR A 226 -2.91 -5.81 -25.44
C THR A 226 -3.97 -5.07 -24.63
N TYR A 227 -3.84 -5.11 -23.30
CA TYR A 227 -4.82 -4.46 -22.46
C TYR A 227 -4.66 -2.96 -22.63
N ASN A 228 -5.80 -2.35 -22.87
CA ASN A 228 -5.90 -0.94 -23.06
C ASN A 228 -6.00 -0.37 -21.65
N ALA A 229 -4.85 -0.02 -21.04
CA ALA A 229 -4.75 0.46 -19.65
C ALA A 229 -5.52 1.78 -19.45
N TYR A 230 -6.85 1.71 -19.44
CA TYR A 230 -7.77 2.85 -19.50
C TYR A 230 -8.57 3.05 -18.20
N ASN A 231 -8.72 2.02 -17.36
CA ASN A 231 -9.48 2.05 -16.11
C ASN A 231 -8.92 0.98 -15.15
N ALA A 232 -9.01 1.18 -13.82
CA ALA A 232 -8.63 0.17 -12.82
C ALA A 232 -9.31 -1.19 -13.04
N VAL A 233 -10.54 -1.22 -13.59
CA VAL A 233 -11.24 -2.45 -13.98
C VAL A 233 -10.44 -3.24 -15.03
N ASP A 234 -9.91 -2.57 -16.06
CA ASP A 234 -9.10 -3.23 -17.10
C ASP A 234 -7.83 -3.83 -16.50
N ASP A 235 -7.25 -3.19 -15.49
CA ASP A 235 -6.02 -3.65 -14.85
C ASP A 235 -6.25 -4.86 -13.94
N VAL A 236 -7.36 -4.93 -13.21
CA VAL A 236 -7.66 -6.13 -12.41
C VAL A 236 -7.97 -7.33 -13.28
N ILE A 237 -8.70 -7.14 -14.39
CA ILE A 237 -8.96 -8.19 -15.38
C ILE A 237 -7.64 -8.63 -16.05
N ALA A 238 -6.78 -7.69 -16.42
CA ALA A 238 -5.48 -8.03 -17.01
C ALA A 238 -4.60 -8.81 -16.03
N LEU A 239 -4.59 -8.43 -14.76
CA LEU A 239 -3.81 -9.12 -13.73
C LEU A 239 -4.35 -10.52 -13.44
N ASP A 240 -5.68 -10.70 -13.36
CA ASP A 240 -6.31 -12.02 -13.25
C ASP A 240 -5.92 -12.94 -14.42
N ASN A 241 -5.99 -12.43 -15.66
CA ASN A 241 -5.55 -13.18 -16.84
C ASN A 241 -4.04 -13.53 -16.80
N ILE A 242 -3.19 -12.63 -16.32
CA ILE A 242 -1.75 -12.89 -16.14
C ILE A 242 -1.52 -14.01 -15.12
N LEU A 243 -2.22 -13.97 -13.97
CA LEU A 243 -2.09 -14.98 -12.93
C LEU A 243 -2.55 -16.35 -13.43
N ALA A 244 -3.66 -16.41 -14.16
CA ALA A 244 -4.14 -17.62 -14.81
C ALA A 244 -3.13 -18.17 -15.83
N ALA A 245 -2.58 -17.31 -16.70
CA ALA A 245 -1.59 -17.70 -17.71
C ALA A 245 -0.24 -18.14 -17.11
N ALA A 246 0.15 -17.58 -15.96
CA ALA A 246 1.34 -17.98 -15.23
C ALA A 246 1.23 -19.38 -14.58
N ASN A 247 0.00 -19.93 -14.53
CA ASN A 247 -0.29 -21.25 -13.99
C ASN A 247 0.35 -21.46 -12.59
N CYS A 248 0.13 -20.48 -11.71
CA CYS A 248 0.52 -20.55 -10.30
C CYS A 248 -0.53 -21.34 -9.53
N ASN A 249 -0.11 -22.30 -8.71
CA ASN A 249 -1.04 -23.00 -7.80
C ASN A 249 -1.15 -22.29 -6.44
N ASP A 250 -2.18 -22.65 -5.66
CA ASP A 250 -2.44 -22.01 -4.36
C ASP A 250 -1.26 -22.10 -3.39
N ALA A 251 -0.58 -23.23 -3.35
CA ALA A 251 0.58 -23.41 -2.46
C ALA A 251 1.74 -22.49 -2.85
N GLU A 252 1.93 -22.19 -4.14
CA GLU A 252 2.92 -21.23 -4.61
C GLU A 252 2.52 -19.79 -4.27
N VAL A 253 1.25 -19.42 -4.51
CA VAL A 253 0.75 -18.06 -4.24
C VAL A 253 0.75 -17.77 -2.74
N MET A 254 0.25 -18.70 -1.92
CA MET A 254 0.11 -18.52 -0.47
C MET A 254 1.44 -18.45 0.29
N LYS A 255 2.55 -18.96 -0.28
CA LYS A 255 3.90 -18.71 0.27
C LYS A 255 4.27 -17.23 0.33
N HIS A 256 3.67 -16.41 -0.52
CA HIS A 256 3.90 -14.97 -0.59
C HIS A 256 2.83 -14.16 0.14
N SER A 257 1.86 -14.85 0.77
CA SER A 257 0.79 -14.21 1.53
C SER A 257 1.27 -13.66 2.87
N TYR A 258 0.46 -12.80 3.46
CA TYR A 258 0.57 -12.39 4.85
C TYR A 258 -0.80 -11.94 5.36
N SER A 259 -1.06 -12.08 6.66
CA SER A 259 -2.39 -11.78 7.20
C SER A 259 -2.69 -10.28 7.17
N SER A 260 -3.97 -9.95 6.97
CA SER A 260 -4.47 -8.57 7.05
C SER A 260 -4.21 -7.96 8.44
N ASP A 261 -4.42 -8.73 9.52
CA ASP A 261 -4.08 -8.32 10.89
C ASP A 261 -2.60 -7.92 11.04
N CYS A 262 -1.67 -8.69 10.49
CA CYS A 262 -0.25 -8.36 10.51
C CYS A 262 0.05 -7.09 9.72
N HIS A 263 -0.65 -6.87 8.60
CA HIS A 263 -0.55 -5.62 7.82
C HIS A 263 -0.90 -4.39 8.65
N PHE A 264 -2.07 -4.36 9.31
CA PHE A 264 -2.49 -3.23 10.14
C PHE A 264 -1.59 -3.03 11.36
N LYS A 265 -1.16 -4.12 12.01
CA LYS A 265 -0.18 -4.04 13.10
C LYS A 265 1.15 -3.42 12.64
N GLN A 266 1.63 -3.78 11.45
CA GLN A 266 2.85 -3.20 10.89
C GLN A 266 2.69 -1.70 10.63
N GLU A 267 1.51 -1.25 10.17
CA GLU A 267 1.25 0.16 9.95
C GLU A 267 1.20 0.96 11.26
N LEU A 268 0.53 0.44 12.28
CA LEU A 268 0.50 1.05 13.62
C LEU A 268 1.93 1.15 14.20
N PHE A 269 2.71 0.07 14.08
CA PHE A 269 4.12 0.06 14.47
C PHE A 269 4.92 1.14 13.72
N THR A 270 4.77 1.21 12.41
CA THR A 270 5.52 2.16 11.57
C THR A 270 5.14 3.61 11.89
N ALA A 271 3.86 3.89 12.13
CA ALA A 271 3.37 5.21 12.52
C ALA A 271 3.92 5.62 13.90
N ALA A 272 3.88 4.71 14.88
CA ALA A 272 4.43 4.95 16.22
C ALA A 272 5.94 5.19 16.18
N LYS A 273 6.70 4.33 15.48
CA LYS A 273 8.13 4.50 15.24
C LYS A 273 8.41 5.87 14.59
N GLY A 274 7.64 6.25 13.57
CA GLY A 274 7.80 7.53 12.89
C GLY A 274 7.62 8.74 13.81
N ARG A 275 6.63 8.72 14.72
CA ARG A 275 6.45 9.76 15.74
C ARG A 275 7.63 9.81 16.71
N ASN A 276 8.07 8.65 17.18
CA ASN A 276 9.21 8.56 18.10
C ASN A 276 10.51 9.03 17.46
N VAL A 277 10.79 8.69 16.20
CA VAL A 277 11.99 9.17 15.48
C VAL A 277 12.04 10.70 15.45
N ARG A 278 10.91 11.37 15.19
CA ARG A 278 10.85 12.85 15.14
C ARG A 278 11.21 13.53 16.45
N SER A 279 10.94 12.87 17.58
CA SER A 279 11.35 13.41 18.88
C SER A 279 12.87 13.56 19.00
N TYR A 280 13.65 12.85 18.17
CA TYR A 280 15.11 12.94 18.12
C TYR A 280 15.66 13.93 17.08
N ASP A 281 14.81 14.61 16.28
CA ASP A 281 15.27 15.47 15.18
C ASP A 281 16.31 16.51 15.63
N THR A 282 16.10 17.10 16.81
CA THR A 282 17.04 18.10 17.37
C THR A 282 18.39 17.49 17.75
N VAL A 283 18.41 16.31 18.36
CA VAL A 283 19.68 15.66 18.78
C VAL A 283 20.42 15.05 17.58
N ILE A 284 19.68 14.62 16.54
CA ILE A 284 20.24 14.18 15.27
C ILE A 284 20.86 15.38 14.53
N ALA A 285 20.15 16.51 14.43
CA ALA A 285 20.64 17.71 13.76
C ALA A 285 21.90 18.28 14.43
N LYS A 286 22.06 18.09 15.74
CA LYS A 286 23.26 18.47 16.50
C LYS A 286 24.41 17.46 16.40
N GLY A 287 24.24 16.35 15.70
CA GLY A 287 25.26 15.30 15.56
C GLY A 287 25.51 14.48 16.83
N ILE A 288 24.65 14.61 17.84
CA ILE A 288 24.76 13.87 19.12
C ILE A 288 24.36 12.41 18.90
N MET A 289 23.37 12.17 18.04
CA MET A 289 22.81 10.85 17.77
C MET A 289 22.75 10.58 16.26
N LYS A 290 23.14 9.37 15.85
CA LYS A 290 22.97 8.92 14.45
C LYS A 290 21.52 8.53 14.19
N MET A 291 21.04 8.78 12.97
CA MET A 291 19.67 8.43 12.55
C MET A 291 19.34 6.95 12.77
N CYS A 292 20.22 6.03 12.37
CA CYS A 292 20.01 4.59 12.56
C CYS A 292 19.85 4.19 14.04
N PHE A 293 20.53 4.89 14.94
CA PHE A 293 20.40 4.66 16.38
C PHE A 293 19.06 5.18 16.90
N ALA A 294 18.64 6.38 16.48
CA ALA A 294 17.32 6.92 16.79
C ALA A 294 16.19 6.01 16.28
N GLU A 295 16.33 5.45 15.08
CA GLU A 295 15.36 4.50 14.50
C GLU A 295 15.24 3.21 15.31
N ASN A 296 16.34 2.70 15.88
CA ASN A 296 16.30 1.53 16.75
C ASN A 296 15.55 1.82 18.05
N ILE A 297 15.91 2.90 18.75
CA ILE A 297 15.25 3.30 20.01
C ILE A 297 13.76 3.58 19.78
N ALA A 298 13.45 4.33 18.72
CA ALA A 298 12.08 4.62 18.33
C ALA A 298 11.28 3.35 17.99
N GLY A 299 11.94 2.35 17.40
CA GLY A 299 11.38 1.04 17.11
C GLY A 299 11.03 0.23 18.37
N SER A 300 11.73 0.47 19.48
CA SER A 300 11.38 -0.09 20.79
C SER A 300 10.20 0.61 21.46
N GLY A 301 9.66 1.67 20.85
CA GLY A 301 8.55 2.45 21.40
C GLY A 301 8.96 3.70 22.18
N LEU A 302 10.26 4.03 22.23
CA LEU A 302 10.78 5.11 23.06
C LEU A 302 11.01 6.41 22.28
N ALA A 303 10.43 7.51 22.77
CA ALA A 303 10.70 8.87 22.33
C ALA A 303 11.76 9.54 23.22
N LEU A 304 12.33 10.65 22.76
CA LEU A 304 13.33 11.44 23.50
C LEU A 304 12.80 11.86 24.89
N GLY A 305 11.50 12.15 25.00
CA GLY A 305 10.86 12.44 26.29
C GLY A 305 10.95 11.28 27.27
N HIS A 306 10.76 10.04 26.82
CA HIS A 306 10.88 8.85 27.68
C HIS A 306 12.32 8.66 28.17
N LEU A 307 13.32 8.87 27.31
CA LEU A 307 14.73 8.79 27.72
C LEU A 307 15.06 9.83 28.79
N LYS A 308 14.51 11.05 28.64
CA LYS A 308 14.65 12.09 29.66
C LYS A 308 14.00 11.68 30.98
N THR A 309 12.77 11.13 30.94
CA THR A 309 12.08 10.64 32.14
C THR A 309 12.85 9.52 32.85
N ILE A 310 13.44 8.58 32.09
CA ILE A 310 14.28 7.50 32.65
C ILE A 310 15.50 8.07 33.36
N PHE A 311 16.20 9.01 32.71
CA PHE A 311 17.36 9.67 33.29
C PHE A 311 17.00 10.46 34.55
N ASP A 312 15.91 11.25 34.51
CA ASP A 312 15.48 12.09 35.62
C ASP A 312 15.04 11.27 36.85
N ARG A 313 14.49 10.06 36.65
CA ARG A 313 14.01 9.19 37.75
C ARG A 313 15.10 8.27 38.32
N ASN A 314 15.95 7.72 37.46
CA ASN A 314 16.80 6.58 37.83
C ASN A 314 18.29 6.78 37.49
N GLY A 315 18.64 7.93 36.90
CA GLY A 315 20.02 8.28 36.58
C GLY A 315 20.57 7.64 35.31
N GLU A 316 21.88 7.77 35.12
CA GLU A 316 22.58 7.35 33.90
C GLU A 316 22.61 5.83 33.71
N ASP A 317 22.82 5.06 34.80
CA ASP A 317 22.96 3.61 34.74
C ASP A 317 21.71 2.94 34.16
N GLU A 318 20.52 3.41 34.54
CA GLU A 318 19.27 2.83 34.05
C GLU A 318 18.95 3.26 32.61
N LEU A 319 19.36 4.49 32.22
CA LEU A 319 19.32 4.89 30.82
C LEU A 319 20.24 4.00 29.96
N MET A 320 21.40 3.60 30.48
CA MET A 320 22.30 2.70 29.76
C MET A 320 21.71 1.29 29.61
N CYS A 321 20.95 0.80 30.58
CA CYS A 321 20.22 -0.48 30.46
C CYS A 321 19.18 -0.49 29.32
N VAL A 322 18.66 0.67 28.90
CA VAL A 322 17.75 0.76 27.74
C VAL A 322 18.49 0.46 26.43
N PHE A 323 19.80 0.65 26.39
CA PHE A 323 20.63 0.51 25.18
C PHE A 323 21.38 -0.82 25.09
N THR A 324 21.31 -1.66 26.11
CA THR A 324 21.93 -3.00 26.16
C THR A 324 20.93 -4.10 25.83
#